data_AF-A0A969ZW14-F1
#
_entry.id   AF-A0A969ZW14-F1
#
_cell.length_a   1.000
_cell.length_b   1.000
_cell.length_c   1.000
_cell.angle_alpha   90.00
_cell.angle_beta   90.00
_cell.angle_gamma   90.00
#
_symmetry.space_group_name_H-M   'P 1'
#
loop_
_entity.id
_entity.type
_entity.pdbx_description
1 polymer ?
#
loop_
_entity_poly.entity_id
_entity_poly.type
_entity_poly.pdbx_seq_one_letter_code
_entity_poly.pdbx_strand_id
1 'polypeptide(L)' 'MQREPDTAPATENAFDNTYLGRLPLAMAYVPFQRWGSIYDPARALQRGTIFPDLDLPFCGRELI' A
#
# COMPACT_ATOMS: atom_id res chain seq x y z
N MET A 1 10.04 22.21 3.56
CA MET A 1 11.03 22.52 2.50
C MET A 1 11.71 21.21 2.15
N GLN A 2 11.87 20.98 0.86
CA GLN A 2 12.14 19.70 0.22
C GLN A 2 13.13 18.81 0.99
N ARG A 3 12.82 17.52 1.11
CA ARG A 3 13.87 16.51 0.91
C ARG A 3 13.67 16.03 -0.51
N GLU A 4 14.66 16.31 -1.34
CA GLU A 4 14.69 15.90 -2.74
C GLU A 4 14.46 14.39 -2.84
N PRO A 5 13.84 13.90 -3.93
CA PRO A 5 13.73 12.48 -4.17
C PRO A 5 15.14 11.99 -4.47
N ASP A 6 15.85 11.52 -3.44
CA ASP A 6 17.04 10.72 -3.64
C ASP A 6 16.65 9.65 -4.64
N THR A 7 17.27 9.77 -5.81
CA THR A 7 17.11 8.93 -6.99
C THR A 7 17.68 7.56 -6.64
N ALA A 8 17.02 6.84 -5.75
CA ALA A 8 17.02 5.40 -5.81
C ALA A 8 15.91 5.05 -6.79
N PRO A 9 16.16 4.22 -7.82
CA PRO A 9 15.04 3.55 -8.47
C PRO A 9 14.33 2.83 -7.33
N ALA A 10 13.15 3.30 -6.95
CA ALA A 10 12.31 2.60 -6.00
C ALA A 10 12.09 1.25 -6.64
N THR A 11 12.88 0.26 -6.21
CA THR A 11 12.93 -1.10 -6.77
C THR A 11 11.50 -1.52 -6.93
N GLU A 12 11.02 -1.40 -8.16
CA GLU A 12 9.66 -1.66 -8.52
C GLU A 12 9.43 -3.10 -8.12
N ASN A 13 8.55 -3.33 -7.15
CA ASN A 13 8.13 -4.66 -6.72
C ASN A 13 9.17 -5.44 -5.85
N ALA A 14 9.99 -4.74 -5.04
CA ALA A 14 10.91 -5.41 -4.10
C ALA A 14 10.19 -6.36 -3.12
N PHE A 15 9.00 -5.96 -2.65
CA PHE A 15 8.22 -6.79 -1.75
C PHE A 15 7.58 -7.99 -2.45
N ASP A 16 7.15 -7.84 -3.70
CA ASP A 16 6.50 -8.89 -4.48
C ASP A 16 7.43 -10.09 -4.77
N ASN A 17 8.75 -9.86 -4.70
CA ASN A 17 9.78 -10.91 -4.85
C ASN A 17 10.35 -11.40 -3.50
N THR A 18 9.79 -10.98 -2.36
CA THR A 18 10.31 -11.36 -1.04
C THR A 18 9.93 -12.80 -0.68
N TYR A 19 10.93 -13.66 -0.48
CA TYR A 19 10.70 -15.03 0.00
C TYR A 19 10.33 -15.05 1.48
N LEU A 20 9.03 -15.21 1.77
CA LEU A 20 8.49 -15.21 3.14
C LEU A 20 8.97 -16.39 4.00
N GLY A 21 9.43 -17.49 3.40
CA GLY A 21 9.87 -18.69 4.13
C GLY A 21 11.12 -18.51 4.99
N ARG A 22 11.86 -17.41 4.82
CA ARG A 22 13.01 -17.04 5.67
C ARG A 22 12.62 -16.13 6.84
N LEU A 23 11.40 -15.59 6.84
CA LEU A 23 10.96 -14.63 7.84
C LEU A 23 10.37 -15.35 9.07
N PRO A 24 10.47 -14.76 10.27
CA PRO A 24 9.82 -15.29 11.47
C PRO A 24 8.34 -15.61 11.28
N LEU A 25 7.92 -16.75 11.82
CA LEU A 25 6.52 -17.19 11.82
C LEU A 25 5.66 -16.31 12.74
N ALA A 26 4.34 -16.33 12.50
CA ALA A 26 3.33 -15.61 13.28
C ALA A 26 3.48 -14.07 13.29
N MET A 27 4.13 -13.51 12.27
CA MET A 27 4.23 -12.07 12.04
C MET A 27 3.50 -11.68 10.75
N ALA A 28 2.87 -10.49 10.74
CA ALA A 28 2.31 -9.90 9.53
C ALA A 28 3.37 -9.04 8.84
N TYR A 29 3.62 -9.30 7.55
CA TYR A 29 4.55 -8.54 6.73
C TYR A 29 3.77 -7.74 5.70
N VAL A 30 3.82 -6.41 5.82
CA VAL A 30 3.08 -5.49 4.95
C VAL A 30 4.09 -4.60 4.21
N PRO A 31 3.96 -4.44 2.88
CA PRO A 31 4.82 -3.55 2.12
C PRO A 31 4.61 -2.08 2.54
N PHE A 32 5.66 -1.28 2.39
CA PHE A 32 5.51 0.17 2.51
C PHE A 32 4.64 0.69 1.37
N GLN A 33 3.58 1.41 1.72
CA GLN A 33 2.71 2.08 0.76
C GLN A 33 3.51 3.12 -0.02
N ARG A 34 3.52 3.00 -1.36
CA ARG A 34 4.14 3.98 -2.25
C ARG A 34 3.24 5.20 -2.38
N TRP A 35 3.86 6.37 -2.46
CA TRP A 35 3.14 7.61 -2.75
C TRP A 35 2.83 7.69 -4.25
N GLY A 36 1.58 8.01 -4.58
CA GLY A 36 1.08 8.08 -5.95
C GLY A 36 0.03 9.18 -6.10
N SER A 37 -0.97 8.93 -6.95
CA SER A 37 -2.13 9.82 -7.03
C SER A 37 -2.92 9.79 -5.72
N ILE A 38 -3.42 10.95 -5.30
CA ILE A 38 -4.20 11.10 -4.06
C ILE A 38 -5.54 11.75 -4.35
N TYR A 39 -6.54 11.43 -3.54
CA TYR A 39 -7.81 12.15 -3.56
C TYR A 39 -7.70 13.54 -2.92
N ASP A 40 -8.60 14.43 -3.33
CA ASP A 40 -8.90 15.66 -2.59
C ASP A 40 -9.35 15.32 -1.15
N PRO A 41 -9.01 16.14 -0.14
CA PRO A 41 -9.33 15.85 1.26
C PRO A 41 -10.81 15.53 1.54
N ALA A 42 -11.75 16.21 0.88
CA ALA A 42 -13.17 15.96 1.10
C ALA A 42 -13.59 14.57 0.59
N ARG A 43 -13.06 14.18 -0.58
CA ARG A 43 -13.30 12.87 -1.17
C ARG A 43 -12.59 11.75 -0.40
N ALA A 44 -11.37 12.01 0.06
CA ALA A 44 -10.61 11.08 0.89
C ALA A 44 -11.35 10.73 2.18
N LEU A 45 -11.93 11.74 2.85
CA LEU A 45 -12.73 11.54 4.05
C LEU A 45 -13.99 10.70 3.77
N GLN A 46 -14.68 10.96 2.66
CA GLN A 46 -15.87 10.18 2.27
C GLN A 46 -15.54 8.71 2.00
N ARG A 47 -14.38 8.43 1.40
CA ARG A 47 -13.95 7.05 1.06
C ARG A 47 -13.26 6.32 2.20
N GLY A 48 -12.77 7.05 3.20
CA GLY A 48 -11.98 6.48 4.30
C GLY A 48 -10.52 6.18 3.93
N THR A 49 -10.07 6.60 2.75
CA THR A 49 -8.68 6.51 2.30
C THR A 49 -8.32 7.70 1.41
N ILE A 50 -7.10 8.24 1.58
CA ILE A 50 -6.55 9.26 0.67
C ILE A 50 -5.99 8.65 -0.62
N PHE A 51 -5.67 7.35 -0.59
CA PHE A 51 -5.08 6.63 -1.71
C PHE A 51 -6.18 5.90 -2.50
N PRO A 52 -6.41 6.28 -3.78
CA PRO A 52 -7.38 5.62 -4.65
C PRO A 52 -7.12 4.12 -4.81
N ASP A 53 -5.85 3.72 -4.79
CA ASP A 53 -5.42 2.32 -4.95
C ASP A 53 -5.92 1.42 -3.81
N LEU A 54 -6.29 2.01 -2.66
CA LEU A 54 -6.86 1.30 -1.51
C LEU A 54 -8.40 1.33 -1.49
N ASP A 55 -9.07 2.09 -2.38
CA ASP A 55 -10.54 2.12 -2.51
C ASP A 55 -11.03 0.93 -3.35
N LEU A 56 -10.91 -0.27 -2.77
CA LEU A 56 -11.32 -1.53 -3.40
C LEU A 56 -12.75 -1.91 -3.00
N PRO A 57 -13.57 -2.45 -3.92
CA PRO A 57 -14.92 -2.90 -3.58
C PRO A 57 -14.85 -3.99 -2.51
N PHE A 58 -15.73 -3.89 -1.50
CA PHE A 58 -15.85 -4.92 -0.49
C PHE A 58 -16.49 -6.18 -1.09
N CYS A 59 -15.65 -7.10 -1.55
CA CYS A 59 -16.07 -8.44 -1.99
C CYS A 59 -16.21 -9.35 -0.77
N GLY A 60 -17.09 -9.00 0.17
CA GLY A 60 -17.44 -9.87 1.29
C GLY A 60 -18.00 -11.18 0.73
N ARG A 61 -17.20 -12.25 0.75
CA ARG A 61 -17.72 -13.59 0.52
C ARG A 61 -18.36 -14.03 1.83
N GLU A 62 -19.66 -14.23 1.80
CA GLU A 62 -20.36 -14.94 2.86
C GLU A 62 -19.82 -16.38 2.85
N LEU A 63 -19.10 -16.75 3.90
CA LEU A 63 -18.73 -18.14 4.13
C LEU A 63 -20.00 -18.85 4.62
N ILE A 64 -20.79 -19.33 3.66
CA ILE A 64 -21.83 -20.35 3.88
C ILE A 64 -21.20 -21.74 3.96
#